data_AF-A0A7C4T4I2-F1
#
_entry.id   AF-A0A7C4T4I2-F1
#
_cell.length_a   1.000
_cell.length_b   1.000
_cell.length_c   1.000
_cell.angle_alpha   90.00
_cell.angle_beta   90.00
_cell.angle_gamma   90.00
#
_symmetry.space_group_name_H-M   'P 1'
#
loop_
_entity.id
_entity.type
_entity.pdbx_description
1 polymer ?
#
loop_
_entity_poly.entity_id
_entity_poly.type
_entity_poly.pdbx_seq_one_letter_code
_entity_poly.pdbx_strand_id
1 'polypeptide(L)'
;MGLAVEKKLSVAEVRRTISTSLAAAFGFVIALLWNQVVQGGLAVAKISTTAPQDLAGWLYFVVTAVVLTVVMIVFIILVGRWGSK
;
A
#
# COMPACT_ATOMS: atom_id res chain seq x y z
N MET A 1 -20.66 28.43 31.13
CA MET A 1 -19.76 28.40 29.96
C MET A 1 -19.19 27.01 29.61
N GLY A 2 -19.39 25.93 30.40
CA GLY A 2 -18.78 24.61 30.13
C GLY A 2 -19.45 23.73 29.04
N LEU A 3 -20.78 23.63 29.02
CA LEU A 3 -21.51 22.68 28.16
C LEU A 3 -21.32 22.90 26.64
N ALA A 4 -21.18 24.15 26.20
CA ALA A 4 -20.98 24.47 24.80
C ALA A 4 -19.57 24.11 24.29
N VAL A 5 -18.58 24.09 25.18
CA VAL A 5 -17.20 23.71 24.85
C VAL A 5 -17.07 22.19 24.78
N GLU A 6 -17.66 21.45 25.73
CA GLU A 6 -17.67 19.98 25.72
C GLU A 6 -18.35 19.40 24.48
N LYS A 7 -19.51 19.95 24.08
CA LYS A 7 -20.21 19.51 22.86
C LYS A 7 -19.38 19.73 21.59
N LYS A 8 -18.60 20.83 21.53
CA LYS A 8 -17.73 21.12 20.39
C LYS A 8 -16.53 20.16 20.33
N LEU A 9 -15.94 19.83 21.48
CA LEU A 9 -14.88 18.83 21.58
C LEU A 9 -15.38 17.44 21.18
N SER A 10 -16.56 17.04 21.66
CA SER A 10 -17.20 15.76 21.32
C SER A 10 -17.45 15.60 19.81
N VAL A 11 -18.00 16.62 19.15
CA VAL A 11 -18.23 16.57 17.69
C VAL A 11 -16.91 16.54 16.90
N ALA A 12 -15.90 17.29 17.37
CA ALA A 12 -14.57 17.29 16.74
C ALA A 12 -13.88 15.93 16.86
N GLU A 13 -14.00 15.26 18.00
CA GLU A 13 -13.44 13.93 18.25
C GLU A 13 -14.12 12.85 17.42
N VAL A 14 -15.45 12.87 17.35
CA VAL A 14 -16.21 11.98 16.44
C VAL A 14 -15.78 12.17 14.99
N ARG A 15 -15.68 13.42 14.52
CA ARG A 15 -15.23 13.71 13.15
C ARG A 15 -13.80 13.21 12.91
N ARG A 16 -12.91 13.37 13.89
CA ARG A 16 -11.52 12.91 13.80
C ARG A 16 -11.47 11.40 13.66
N THR A 17 -12.17 10.67 14.53
CA THR A 17 -12.27 9.20 14.50
C THR A 17 -12.85 8.70 13.18
N ILE A 18 -13.90 9.33 12.67
CA ILE A 18 -14.47 9.00 11.35
C ILE A 18 -13.42 9.20 10.26
N SER A 19 -12.71 10.33 10.26
CA SER A 19 -11.69 10.61 9.24
C SER A 19 -10.53 9.61 9.27
N THR A 20 -10.07 9.21 10.47
CA THR A 20 -8.97 8.24 10.62
C THR A 20 -9.41 6.85 10.17
N SER A 21 -10.63 6.44 10.51
CA SER A 21 -11.19 5.15 10.07
C SER A 21 -11.40 5.11 8.56
N LEU A 22 -11.89 6.21 7.96
CA LEU A 22 -12.03 6.34 6.50
C LEU A 22 -10.66 6.30 5.83
N ALA A 23 -9.66 7.04 6.33
CA ALA A 23 -8.32 7.03 5.78
C ALA A 23 -7.69 5.63 5.82
N ALA A 24 -7.87 4.89 6.93
CA ALA A 24 -7.41 3.52 7.05
C ALA A 24 -8.10 2.58 6.05
N ALA A 25 -9.43 2.67 5.93
CA ALA A 25 -10.21 1.86 4.99
C ALA A 25 -9.79 2.12 3.53
N PHE A 26 -9.64 3.40 3.14
CA PHE A 26 -9.17 3.74 1.79
C PHE A 26 -7.71 3.33 1.57
N GLY A 27 -6.83 3.49 2.56
CA GLY A 27 -5.46 3.00 2.50
C GLY A 27 -5.39 1.49 2.25
N PHE A 28 -6.27 0.71 2.88
CA PHE A 28 -6.37 -0.73 2.65
C PHE A 28 -6.88 -1.06 1.24
N VAL A 29 -7.93 -0.39 0.75
CA VAL A 29 -8.44 -0.58 -0.63
C VAL A 29 -7.35 -0.27 -1.66
N ILE A 30 -6.57 0.79 -1.45
CA ILE A 30 -5.44 1.15 -2.31
C ILE A 30 -4.37 0.05 -2.28
N ALA A 31 -4.05 -0.50 -1.11
CA ALA A 31 -3.12 -1.63 -1.01
C ALA A 31 -3.61 -2.87 -1.79
N LEU A 32 -4.91 -3.18 -1.71
CA LEU A 32 -5.49 -4.27 -2.48
C LEU A 32 -5.42 -4.02 -3.99
N LEU A 33 -5.64 -2.78 -4.45
CA LEU A 33 -5.51 -2.43 -5.86
C LEU A 33 -4.05 -2.58 -6.35
N TRP A 34 -3.08 -2.12 -5.56
CA TRP A 34 -1.66 -2.27 -5.89
C TRP A 34 -1.22 -3.73 -5.98
N ASN A 35 -1.78 -4.61 -5.14
CA ASN A 35 -1.56 -6.04 -5.29
C ASN A 35 -1.96 -6.54 -6.69
N GLN A 36 -3.11 -6.10 -7.21
CA GLN A 36 -3.56 -6.45 -8.57
C GLN A 36 -2.64 -5.88 -9.66
N VAL A 37 -2.13 -4.66 -9.48
CA VAL A 37 -1.17 -4.05 -10.42
C VAL A 37 0.12 -4.87 -10.49
N VAL A 38 0.65 -5.31 -9.34
CA VAL A 38 1.85 -6.15 -9.28
C VAL A 38 1.60 -7.50 -9.93
N GLN A 39 0.51 -8.19 -9.56
CA GLN A 39 0.17 -9.49 -10.14
C GLN A 39 -0.07 -9.41 -11.66
N GLY A 40 -0.78 -8.38 -12.13
CA GLY A 40 -0.98 -8.11 -13.55
C GLY A 40 0.33 -7.85 -14.29
N GLY A 41 1.24 -7.06 -13.71
CA GLY A 41 2.56 -6.82 -14.27
C GLY A 41 3.41 -8.08 -14.41
N LEU A 42 3.41 -8.94 -13.38
CA LEU A 42 4.09 -10.24 -13.42
C LEU A 42 3.48 -11.16 -14.49
N ALA A 43 2.15 -11.16 -14.65
CA ALA A 43 1.47 -11.92 -15.68
C ALA A 43 1.85 -11.46 -17.10
N VAL A 44 1.93 -10.14 -17.34
CA VAL A 44 2.40 -9.56 -18.62
C VAL A 44 3.84 -9.99 -18.90
N ALA A 45 4.69 -10.02 -17.87
CA ALA A 45 6.08 -10.45 -17.98
C ALA A 45 6.25 -11.99 -18.04
N LYS A 46 5.16 -12.76 -18.02
CA LYS A 46 5.15 -14.23 -17.97
C LYS A 46 5.95 -14.81 -16.81
N ILE A 47 6.05 -14.06 -15.71
CA ILE A 47 6.70 -14.51 -14.48
C ILE A 47 5.67 -15.25 -13.64
N SER A 48 5.95 -16.52 -13.32
CA SER A 48 5.09 -17.29 -12.41
C SER A 48 5.12 -16.68 -11.01
N THR A 49 3.94 -16.51 -10.41
CA THR A 49 3.80 -16.08 -9.01
C THR A 49 3.93 -17.24 -8.02
N THR A 50 4.02 -18.47 -8.52
CA THR A 50 4.27 -19.68 -7.73
C THR A 50 5.73 -20.07 -7.82
N ALA A 51 6.31 -20.45 -6.68
CA ALA A 51 7.66 -20.96 -6.60
C ALA A 51 7.76 -22.28 -7.40
N PRO A 52 8.61 -22.36 -8.42
CA PRO A 52 8.85 -23.61 -9.13
C PRO A 52 9.46 -24.65 -8.19
N GLN A 53 9.14 -25.93 -8.40
CA GLN A 53 9.71 -27.05 -7.65
C GLN A 53 11.19 -27.32 -8.03
N ASP A 54 11.64 -26.76 -9.15
CA ASP A 54 13.02 -26.85 -9.62
C ASP A 54 13.89 -25.73 -9.03
N LEU A 55 15.10 -26.07 -8.58
CA LEU A 55 16.03 -25.15 -7.91
C LEU A 55 16.39 -23.95 -8.80
N ALA A 56 16.53 -24.16 -10.11
CA ALA A 56 16.82 -23.08 -11.06
C ALA A 56 15.65 -22.10 -11.19
N GLY A 57 14.41 -22.62 -11.23
CA GLY A 57 13.20 -21.80 -11.27
C GLY A 57 12.95 -21.05 -9.97
N TRP A 58 13.26 -21.66 -8.83
CA TRP A 58 13.20 -21.00 -7.52
C TRP A 58 14.19 -19.84 -7.41
N LEU A 59 15.44 -20.02 -7.86
CA LEU A 59 16.44 -18.94 -7.88
C LEU A 59 15.97 -17.76 -8.74
N TYR A 60 15.43 -18.02 -9.93
CA TYR A 60 14.88 -16.97 -10.79
C TYR A 60 13.71 -16.22 -10.12
N PHE A 61 12.84 -16.95 -9.42
CA PHE A 61 11.73 -16.37 -8.66
C PHE A 61 12.22 -15.45 -7.53
N VAL A 62 13.24 -15.88 -6.77
CA VAL A 62 13.86 -15.06 -5.71
C VAL A 62 14.48 -13.79 -6.26
N VAL A 63 15.26 -13.88 -7.35
CA VAL A 63 15.87 -12.70 -7.99
C VAL A 63 14.79 -11.72 -8.45
N THR A 64 13.71 -12.22 -9.05
CA THR A 64 12.60 -11.38 -9.49
C THR A 64 11.92 -10.66 -8.32
N ALA A 65 11.68 -11.36 -7.20
CA ALA A 65 11.11 -10.76 -5.99
C ALA A 65 12.01 -9.67 -5.39
N VAL A 66 13.33 -9.86 -5.41
CA VAL A 66 14.31 -8.85 -4.95
C VAL A 66 14.26 -7.62 -5.84
N VAL A 67 14.31 -7.80 -7.17
CA VAL A 67 14.25 -6.68 -8.14
C VAL A 67 12.94 -5.91 -7.98
N LEU A 68 11.81 -6.61 -7.85
CA LEU A 68 10.50 -6.00 -7.65
C LEU A 68 10.46 -5.17 -6.36
N THR A 69 11.06 -5.67 -5.28
CA THR A 69 11.18 -4.95 -4.00
C THR A 69 11.94 -3.63 -4.18
N VAL A 70 13.08 -3.67 -4.87
CA VAL A 70 13.88 -2.46 -5.16
C VAL A 70 13.08 -1.46 -5.99
N VAL A 71 12.39 -1.91 -7.04
CA VAL A 71 11.54 -1.05 -7.88
C VAL A 71 10.42 -0.40 -7.07
N MET A 72 9.75 -1.15 -6.19
CA MET A 72 8.69 -0.61 -5.32
C MET A 72 9.23 0.43 -4.33
N ILE A 73 10.39 0.20 -3.72
CA ILE A 73 11.03 1.19 -2.83
C ILE A 73 11.35 2.47 -3.58
N VAL A 74 11.95 2.37 -4.77
CA VAL A 74 12.26 3.54 -5.61
C VAL A 74 10.99 4.29 -5.95
N PHE A 75 9.91 3.59 -6.31
CA PHE A 75 8.62 4.22 -6.62
C PHE A 75 8.05 4.98 -5.41
N ILE A 76 8.09 4.38 -4.21
CA ILE A 76 7.65 5.04 -2.96
C ILE A 76 8.47 6.30 -2.69
N ILE A 77 9.80 6.24 -2.87
CA ILE A 77 10.68 7.41 -2.66
C ILE A 77 10.34 8.53 -3.65
N LEU A 78 10.15 8.20 -4.94
CA LEU A 78 9.85 9.19 -5.97
C LEU A 78 8.50 9.86 -5.76
N VAL A 79 7.46 9.08 -5.44
CA VAL A 79 6.12 9.61 -5.14
C VAL A 79 6.11 10.38 -3.82
N GLY A 80 6.77 9.87 -2.78
CA GLY A 80 6.93 10.56 -1.50
C GLY A 80 7.64 11.91 -1.64
N ARG A 81 8.61 12.00 -2.56
CA ARG A 81 9.29 13.26 -2.87
C ARG A 81 8.37 14.29 -3.56
N TRP A 82 7.35 13.85 -4.29
CA TRP A 82 6.36 14.76 -4.87
C TRP A 82 5.36 15.30 -3.85
N GLY A 83 5.02 14.55 -2.80
CA GLY A 83 4.17 15.05 -1.72
C GLY A 83 4.83 16.07 -0.78
N SER A 84 6.14 16.25 -0.88
CA SER A 84 6.92 17.19 -0.06
C SER A 84 7.18 18.54 -0.76
N LYS A 85 6.70 18.73 -1.99
CA LYS A 85 6.75 20.02 -2.70
C LYS A 85 5.41 20.73 -2.63
#